data_AF-A0A941HSD7-F1
#
_entry.id   AF-A0A941HSD7-F1
#
_cell.length_a   1.000
_cell.length_b   1.000
_cell.length_c   1.000
_cell.angle_alpha   90.00
_cell.angle_beta   90.00
_cell.angle_gamma   90.00
#
_symmetry.space_group_name_H-M   'P 1'
#
loop_
_entity.id
_entity.type
_entity.pdbx_description
1 polymer ?
#
loop_
_entity_poly.entity_id
_entity_poly.type
_entity_poly.pdbx_seq_one_letter_code
_entity_poly.pdbx_strand_id
1 'polypeptide(L)'
;MKLKKVLLDILGYISFSAPYPDVDTNDISNNLKVLKRTQWFQALMKDEKHRELIVHNKDVRYEIGYLNTERLKRNAHKDRYKNKIQKILEKEKKKFSEGTIK
;
A
#
# COMPACT_ATOMS: atom_id res chain seq x y z
N MET A 1 16.01 -0.47 -6.13
CA MET A 1 15.43 -1.83 -6.03
C MET A 1 14.41 -2.04 -7.16
N LYS A 2 14.40 -3.18 -7.88
CA LYS A 2 13.45 -3.40 -8.99
C LYS A 2 12.03 -3.61 -8.45
N LEU A 3 11.01 -3.00 -9.07
CA LEU A 3 9.60 -3.01 -8.64
C LEU A 3 9.01 -4.42 -8.39
N LYS A 4 9.50 -5.43 -9.12
CA LYS A 4 9.13 -6.85 -8.92
C LYS A 4 9.54 -7.39 -7.55
N LYS A 5 10.68 -6.94 -7.02
CA LYS A 5 11.19 -7.33 -5.70
C LYS A 5 10.29 -6.79 -4.59
N VAL A 6 9.87 -5.52 -4.69
CA VAL A 6 8.95 -4.92 -3.71
C VAL A 6 7.62 -5.68 -3.61
N LEU A 7 7.07 -6.13 -4.74
CA LEU A 7 5.84 -6.93 -4.71
C LEU A 7 6.05 -8.27 -4.01
N LEU A 8 7.20 -8.92 -4.22
CA LEU A 8 7.55 -10.16 -3.53
C LEU A 8 7.73 -9.95 -2.03
N ASP A 9 8.38 -8.85 -1.64
CA ASP A 9 8.55 -8.47 -0.24
C ASP A 9 7.19 -8.27 0.42
N ILE A 10 6.28 -7.50 -0.21
CA ILE A 10 4.91 -7.30 0.30
C ILE A 10 4.16 -8.63 0.44
N LEU A 11 4.27 -9.54 -0.55
CA LEU A 11 3.63 -10.85 -0.47
C LEU A 11 4.16 -11.68 0.71
N GLY A 12 5.48 -11.66 0.94
CA GLY A 12 6.07 -12.28 2.11
C GLY A 12 5.52 -11.71 3.41
N TYR A 13 5.47 -10.38 3.55
CA TYR A 13 4.92 -9.73 4.74
C TYR A 13 3.45 -10.05 4.97
N ILE A 14 2.65 -10.16 3.90
CA ILE A 14 1.24 -10.53 4.01
C ILE A 14 1.11 -11.97 4.54
N SER A 15 1.88 -12.92 4.00
CA SER A 15 1.86 -14.33 4.42
C SER A 15 2.27 -14.54 5.89
N PHE A 16 3.16 -13.69 6.42
CA PHE A 16 3.61 -13.76 7.81
C PHE A 16 2.86 -12.82 8.77
N SER A 17 1.91 -12.02 8.26
CA SER A 17 1.14 -11.09 9.11
C SER A 17 -0.10 -11.76 9.71
N ALA A 18 -0.50 -11.28 10.90
CA ALA A 18 -1.81 -11.64 11.45
C ALA A 18 -2.92 -11.32 10.44
N PRO A 19 -3.97 -12.15 10.35
CA PRO A 19 -5.03 -12.01 9.35
C PRO A 19 -5.65 -10.60 9.35
N TYR A 20 -6.11 -10.18 8.18
CA TYR A 20 -6.89 -8.96 8.03
C TYR A 20 -8.37 -9.32 8.25
N PRO A 21 -9.12 -8.51 9.01
CA PRO A 21 -10.45 -8.89 9.49
C PRO A 21 -11.48 -9.13 8.38
N ASP A 22 -11.40 -8.35 7.28
CA ASP A 22 -12.39 -8.31 6.21
C ASP A 22 -11.75 -8.08 4.82
N VAL A 23 -10.45 -8.33 4.69
CA VAL A 23 -9.69 -8.13 3.45
C VAL A 23 -8.92 -9.41 3.12
N ASP A 24 -9.10 -9.96 1.92
CA ASP A 24 -8.25 -11.06 1.46
C ASP A 24 -6.86 -10.53 1.08
N THR A 25 -5.83 -11.29 1.47
CA THR A 25 -4.46 -11.18 0.96
C THR A 25 -4.40 -11.06 -0.57
N ASN A 26 -5.30 -11.74 -1.29
CA ASN A 26 -5.44 -11.65 -2.74
C ASN A 26 -5.90 -10.28 -3.21
N ASP A 27 -6.78 -9.59 -2.46
CA ASP A 27 -7.22 -8.24 -2.78
C ASP A 27 -6.06 -7.25 -2.68
N ILE A 28 -5.26 -7.36 -1.62
CA ILE A 28 -4.05 -6.54 -1.45
C ILE A 28 -3.10 -6.76 -2.65
N SER A 29 -2.81 -8.02 -2.97
CA SER A 29 -1.94 -8.40 -4.09
C SER A 29 -2.45 -7.90 -5.45
N ASN A 30 -3.75 -8.06 -5.72
CA ASN A 30 -4.37 -7.65 -6.97
C ASN A 30 -4.40 -6.12 -7.11
N ASN A 31 -4.74 -5.41 -6.04
CA ASN A 31 -4.74 -3.95 -6.03
C ASN A 31 -3.33 -3.40 -6.24
N LEU A 32 -2.31 -3.95 -5.58
CA LEU A 32 -0.91 -3.57 -5.81
C LEU A 32 -0.46 -3.80 -7.27
N LYS A 33 -0.89 -4.91 -7.89
CA LYS A 33 -0.59 -5.19 -9.31
C LYS A 33 -1.21 -4.16 -10.25
N VAL A 34 -2.38 -3.61 -9.91
CA VAL A 34 -3.03 -2.53 -10.66
C VAL A 34 -2.33 -1.20 -10.39
N LEU A 35 -2.17 -0.83 -9.11
CA LEU A 35 -1.57 0.43 -8.68
C LEU A 35 -0.15 0.63 -9.22
N LYS A 36 0.70 -0.40 -9.20
CA LYS A 36 2.08 -0.29 -9.72
C LYS A 36 2.18 0.11 -11.19
N ARG A 37 1.11 -0.02 -11.96
CA ARG A 37 1.06 0.39 -13.37
C ARG A 37 0.76 1.88 -13.54
N THR A 38 0.30 2.56 -12.49
CA THR A 38 0.01 4.00 -12.54
C THR A 38 1.26 4.82 -12.23
N GLN A 39 1.42 5.95 -12.93
CA GLN A 39 2.54 6.86 -12.72
C GLN A 39 2.55 7.47 -11.31
N TRP A 40 1.36 7.80 -10.77
CA TRP A 40 1.26 8.41 -9.44
C TRP A 40 1.70 7.46 -8.33
N PHE A 41 1.39 6.16 -8.45
CA PHE A 41 1.81 5.19 -7.45
C PHE A 41 3.30 4.87 -7.59
N GLN A 42 3.81 4.79 -8.82
CA GLN A 42 5.25 4.70 -9.05
C GLN A 42 6.00 5.89 -8.44
N ALA A 43 5.45 7.10 -8.51
CA ALA A 43 6.02 8.27 -7.86
C ALA A 43 6.05 8.14 -6.33
N LEU A 44 4.99 7.60 -5.71
CA LEU A 44 4.98 7.30 -4.26
C LEU A 44 6.06 6.29 -3.89
N MET A 45 6.25 5.23 -4.69
CA MET A 45 7.24 4.18 -4.46
C MET A 45 8.71 4.64 -4.59
N LYS A 46 8.95 5.82 -5.19
CA LYS A 46 10.30 6.42 -5.27
C LYS A 46 10.74 6.99 -3.93
N ASP A 47 9.80 7.45 -3.10
CA ASP A 47 10.09 7.87 -1.74
C ASP A 47 10.31 6.64 -0.86
N GLU A 48 11.42 6.62 -0.14
CA GLU A 48 11.82 5.48 0.68
C GLU A 48 10.87 5.23 1.85
N LYS A 49 10.44 6.29 2.54
CA LYS A 49 9.54 6.17 3.69
C LYS A 49 8.17 5.66 3.25
N HIS A 50 7.64 6.16 2.14
CA HIS A 50 6.40 5.64 1.56
C HIS A 50 6.54 4.18 1.14
N ARG A 51 7.66 3.81 0.52
CA ARG A 51 7.91 2.42 0.13
C ARG A 51 7.93 1.51 1.35
N GLU A 52 8.64 1.88 2.41
CA GLU A 52 8.70 1.10 3.65
C GLU A 52 7.31 0.95 4.29
N LEU A 53 6.52 2.01 4.34
CA LEU A 53 5.15 1.95 4.82
C LEU A 53 4.28 1.02 3.98
N ILE A 54 4.39 1.07 2.64
CA ILE A 54 3.65 0.16 1.75
C ILE A 54 4.08 -1.29 1.94
N VAL A 55 5.36 -1.55 2.20
CA VAL A 55 5.88 -2.92 2.40
C VAL A 55 5.54 -3.46 3.78
N HIS A 56 5.77 -2.70 4.83
CA HIS A 56 5.86 -3.20 6.20
C HIS A 56 4.66 -2.80 7.08
N ASN A 57 4.00 -1.66 6.83
CA ASN A 57 2.90 -1.20 7.66
C ASN A 57 1.59 -1.94 7.31
N LYS A 58 1.02 -2.63 8.30
CA LYS A 58 -0.21 -3.43 8.15
C LYS A 58 -1.41 -2.56 7.77
N ASP A 59 -1.56 -1.38 8.37
CA ASP A 59 -2.69 -0.48 8.13
C ASP A 59 -2.68 0.06 6.69
N VAL A 60 -1.48 0.38 6.17
CA VAL A 60 -1.33 0.79 4.77
C VAL A 60 -1.71 -0.34 3.82
N ARG A 61 -1.26 -1.58 4.08
CA ARG A 61 -1.63 -2.74 3.24
C ARG A 61 -3.12 -3.06 3.33
N TYR A 62 -3.71 -2.92 4.52
CA TYR A 62 -5.15 -3.08 4.73
C TYR A 62 -5.95 -2.09 3.90
N GLU A 63 -5.59 -0.80 3.92
CA GLU A 63 -6.26 0.22 3.12
C GLU A 63 -6.13 -0.01 1.61
N ILE A 64 -5.01 -0.57 1.18
CA ILE A 64 -4.80 -0.98 -0.22
C ILE A 64 -5.72 -2.14 -0.60
N GLY A 65 -5.87 -3.15 0.26
CA GLY A 65 -6.77 -4.28 0.02
C GLY A 65 -8.25 -3.89 0.06
N TYR A 66 -8.62 -2.94 0.92
CA TYR A 66 -9.99 -2.44 1.04
C TYR A 66 -10.47 -1.65 -0.20
N LEU A 67 -9.57 -1.29 -1.11
CA LEU A 67 -9.97 -0.68 -2.38
C LEU A 67 -10.75 -1.70 -3.22
N ASN A 68 -11.90 -1.29 -3.75
CA ASN A 68 -12.66 -2.15 -4.65
C ASN A 68 -11.86 -2.44 -5.93
N THR A 69 -11.36 -3.66 -6.07
CA THR A 69 -10.47 -4.13 -7.14
C THR A 69 -11.04 -3.88 -8.52
N GLU A 70 -12.33 -4.17 -8.74
CA GLU A 70 -13.00 -3.99 -10.02
C GLU A 70 -13.12 -2.52 -10.43
N ARG A 71 -13.44 -1.65 -9.47
CA ARG A 71 -13.47 -0.20 -9.69
C ARG A 71 -12.07 0.36 -9.88
N LEU A 72 -11.05 -0.24 -9.26
CA LEU A 72 -9.66 0.17 -9.40
C LEU A 72 -9.12 -0.18 -10.78
N LYS A 73 -9.34 -1.41 -11.27
CA LYS A 73 -8.96 -1.84 -12.63
C LYS A 73 -9.47 -0.90 -13.72
N ARG A 74 -10.72 -0.42 -13.59
CA ARG A 74 -11.35 0.48 -14.57
C ARG A 74 -10.85 1.93 -14.48
N ASN A 75 -10.40 2.37 -13.31
CA ASN A 75 -10.22 3.79 -13.01
C ASN A 75 -9.05 4.07 -12.06
N ALA A 76 -7.93 3.38 -12.21
CA ALA A 76 -6.79 3.46 -11.30
C ALA A 76 -6.15 4.87 -11.21
N HIS A 77 -6.43 5.72 -12.20
CA HIS A 77 -5.95 7.10 -12.26
C HIS A 77 -6.80 8.09 -11.46
N LYS A 78 -7.96 7.69 -10.93
CA LYS A 78 -8.83 8.61 -10.17
C LYS A 78 -8.11 9.10 -8.91
N ASP A 79 -8.08 10.42 -8.76
CA ASP A 79 -7.44 11.10 -7.63
C ASP A 79 -7.96 10.63 -6.27
N ARG A 80 -9.20 10.14 -6.19
CA ARG A 80 -9.75 9.57 -4.95
C ARG A 80 -8.86 8.49 -4.35
N TYR A 81 -8.28 7.62 -5.18
CA TYR A 81 -7.45 6.51 -4.70
C TYR A 81 -6.07 7.01 -4.28
N LYS A 82 -5.50 7.91 -5.08
CA LYS A 82 -4.26 8.61 -4.75
C LYS A 82 -4.37 9.33 -3.40
N ASN A 83 -5.42 10.14 -3.24
CA ASN A 83 -5.67 10.90 -2.01
C ASN A 83 -5.87 9.97 -0.81
N LYS A 84 -6.60 8.86 -0.97
CA LYS A 84 -6.81 7.88 0.10
C LYS A 84 -5.49 7.25 0.55
N ILE A 85 -4.66 6.79 -0.39
CA ILE A 85 -3.36 6.18 -0.08
C ILE A 85 -2.39 7.22 0.49
N GLN A 86 -2.31 8.43 -0.07
CA GLN A 86 -1.46 9.49 0.45
C GLN A 86 -1.85 9.89 1.88
N LYS A 87 -3.15 9.97 2.18
CA LYS A 87 -3.63 10.29 3.52
C LYS A 87 -3.20 9.27 4.57
N ILE A 88 -3.28 7.97 4.26
CA ILE A 88 -2.82 6.95 5.21
C ILE A 88 -1.29 6.95 5.33
N LEU A 89 -0.56 7.15 4.23
CA LEU A 89 0.90 7.26 4.28
C LEU A 89 1.37 8.43 5.14
N GLU A 90 0.78 9.62 4.99
CA GLU A 90 1.12 10.78 5.80
C GLU A 90 0.71 10.61 7.26
N LYS A 91 -0.43 9.95 7.53
CA LYS A 91 -0.85 9.61 8.90
C LYS A 91 0.16 8.69 9.58
N GLU A 92 0.56 7.61 8.90
CA GLU A 92 1.51 6.64 9.48
C GLU A 92 2.93 7.20 9.58
N LYS A 93 3.33 8.05 8.63
CA LYS A 93 4.60 8.79 8.69
C LYS A 93 4.66 9.73 9.90
N LYS A 94 3.58 10.45 10.21
CA LYS A 94 3.50 11.31 11.39
C LYS A 94 3.58 10.51 12.69
N LYS A 95 2.84 9.40 12.79
CA LYS A 95 2.94 8.47 13.93
C LYS A 95 4.37 7.95 14.11
N PHE A 96 5.06 7.62 13.01
CA PHE A 96 6.45 7.17 13.06
C PHE A 96 7.39 8.26 13.56
N SER A 97 7.20 9.53 13.16
CA SER A 97 8.01 10.66 13.66
C SER A 97 7.69 11.06 15.10
N GLU A 98 6.44 10.91 15.54
CA GLU A 98 5.97 11.27 16.88
C GLU A 98 6.17 10.13 17.91
N GLY A 99 6.39 8.90 17.43
CA GLY A 99 6.50 7.68 18.23
C GLY A 99 7.92 7.30 18.69
N THR A 100 8.92 8.16 18.54
CA THR A 100 10.21 7.95 19.23
C THR A 100 10.08 8.46 20.67
N ILE A 101 9.32 7.71 21.48
CA ILE A 101 9.39 7.54 22.95
C ILE A 101 8.17 6.67 23.29
N LYS A 102 8.38 5.36 23.43
CA LYS A 102 7.88 4.50 24.50
C LYS A 102 8.51 3.12 24.39
#